data_AF-A0A0J1ZUW7-F1
#
_entry.id   AF-A0A0J1ZUW7-F1
#
_cell.length_a   1.000
_cell.length_b   1.000
_cell.length_c   1.000
_cell.angle_alpha   90.00
_cell.angle_beta   90.00
_cell.angle_gamma   90.00
#
_symmetry.space_group_name_H-M   'P 1'
#
loop_
_entity.id
_entity.type
_entity.pdbx_description
1 polymer ?
#
loop_
_entity_poly.entity_id
_entity_poly.type
_entity_poly.pdbx_seq_one_letter_code
_entity_poly.pdbx_strand_id
1 'polypeptide(L)'
;MFDVDDTAPDTPAPRELSQDVQALINNGLDFLDKAREELEASKPKFSVVSFWTAVEILLKVPLAHEHWSLVCSPKKPIKKQAYLAGDFQSVTYEETRERLKDVLERPLDRETDSAFDKVRKHRNRVVHFYHPTFTEAEQRQILKEQADAWFALNRLLRDEWKVIFGVKHNWKLAFGETRLIRGNKFYAEVRFKQVKPELEQLSEKNIQIGNCNECHQHATVTGTETTGNENRKLEVTRCKVCTSAVRQITLVCPDCEIPQLLPEGDSDFECEHCDYTSDRYKLLDEELFHSVDEQLLSVFPAGCTNCMTPESVCKFGDGYLCTQCFIYYTELHVCGCCGHLSDSVPELSHIRGCEFCDGDQRYFDD
;
A
#
# COMPACT_ATOMS: atom_id res chain seq x y z
N MET A 1 -28.04 -28.96 -35.09
CA MET A 1 -28.24 -27.50 -35.01
C MET A 1 -28.02 -27.17 -33.55
N PHE A 2 -27.00 -26.35 -33.28
CA PHE A 2 -26.15 -26.42 -32.10
C PHE A 2 -26.83 -25.93 -30.82
N ASP A 3 -26.81 -26.78 -29.80
CA ASP A 3 -26.89 -26.40 -28.38
C ASP A 3 -25.63 -25.59 -28.05
N VAL A 4 -25.80 -24.35 -27.59
CA VAL A 4 -24.72 -23.55 -27.02
C VAL A 4 -24.88 -23.58 -25.51
N ASP A 5 -24.16 -24.52 -24.92
CA ASP A 5 -23.86 -24.62 -23.50
C ASP A 5 -22.91 -23.44 -23.14
N ASP A 6 -23.50 -22.39 -22.57
CA ASP A 6 -22.78 -21.18 -22.15
C ASP A 6 -22.34 -21.33 -20.69
N THR A 7 -21.56 -22.37 -20.40
CA THR A 7 -20.81 -22.45 -19.14
C THR A 7 -19.49 -21.73 -19.32
N ALA A 8 -19.46 -20.46 -18.89
CA ALA A 8 -18.21 -19.77 -18.62
C ALA A 8 -17.36 -20.66 -17.68
N PRO A 9 -16.04 -20.83 -17.94
CA PRO A 9 -15.20 -21.61 -17.06
C PRO A 9 -15.15 -20.91 -15.70
N ASP A 10 -15.72 -21.59 -14.72
CA ASP A 10 -15.65 -21.32 -13.29
C ASP A 10 -14.20 -20.96 -12.95
N THR A 11 -13.93 -19.68 -12.71
CA THR A 11 -12.60 -19.26 -12.27
C THR A 11 -12.50 -19.77 -10.84
N PRO A 12 -11.64 -20.77 -10.55
CA PRO A 12 -11.63 -21.39 -9.24
C PRO A 12 -11.38 -20.32 -8.18
N ALA A 13 -12.26 -20.26 -7.19
CA ALA A 13 -12.11 -19.36 -6.05
C ALA A 13 -10.68 -19.44 -5.51
N PRO A 14 -10.04 -18.31 -5.16
CA PRO A 14 -8.68 -18.33 -4.63
C PRO A 14 -8.59 -19.33 -3.48
N ARG A 15 -7.74 -20.35 -3.59
CA ARG A 15 -7.52 -21.30 -2.50
C ARG A 15 -7.11 -20.51 -1.26
N GLU A 16 -7.86 -20.63 -0.18
CA GLU A 16 -7.49 -20.03 1.10
C GLU A 16 -6.10 -20.53 1.50
N LEU A 17 -5.22 -19.59 1.86
CA LEU A 17 -3.88 -19.93 2.33
C LEU A 17 -3.98 -20.76 3.60
N SER A 18 -3.23 -21.85 3.67
CA SER A 18 -3.13 -22.64 4.89
C SER A 18 -2.49 -21.82 6.03
N GLN A 19 -2.82 -22.16 7.28
CA GLN A 19 -2.38 -21.42 8.47
C GLN A 19 -0.85 -21.31 8.59
N ASP A 20 -0.13 -22.36 8.20
CA ASP A 20 1.34 -22.41 8.17
C ASP A 20 1.92 -21.44 7.13
N VAL A 21 1.31 -21.33 5.94
CA VAL A 21 1.72 -20.35 4.91
C VAL A 21 1.46 -18.92 5.40
N GLN A 22 0.30 -18.67 6.01
CA GLN A 22 0.00 -17.36 6.59
C GLN A 22 0.98 -16.99 7.71
N ALA A 23 1.31 -17.93 8.60
CA ALA A 23 2.30 -17.73 9.65
C ALA A 23 3.70 -17.45 9.08
N LEU A 24 4.10 -18.16 8.02
CA LEU A 24 5.38 -17.94 7.34
C LEU A 24 5.46 -16.56 6.69
N ILE A 25 4.37 -16.10 6.04
CA ILE A 25 4.27 -14.76 5.48
C ILE A 25 4.40 -13.71 6.60
N ASN A 26 3.60 -13.82 7.66
CA ASN A 26 3.65 -12.85 8.76
C ASN A 26 5.03 -12.79 9.40
N ASN A 27 5.68 -13.93 9.65
CA ASN A 27 7.04 -13.98 10.18
C ASN A 27 8.06 -13.29 9.24
N GLY A 28 7.97 -13.55 7.93
CA GLY A 28 8.82 -12.87 6.95
C GLY A 28 8.62 -11.36 6.93
N LEU A 29 7.37 -10.89 7.04
CA LEU A 29 7.03 -9.47 7.13
C LEU A 29 7.51 -8.84 8.44
N ASP A 30 7.42 -9.55 9.57
CA ASP A 30 7.92 -9.07 10.86
C ASP A 30 9.45 -8.83 10.82
N PHE A 31 10.20 -9.72 10.16
CA PHE A 31 11.64 -9.51 9.94
C PHE A 31 11.95 -8.36 8.96
N LEU A 32 11.10 -8.12 7.96
CA LEU A 32 11.22 -6.91 7.12
C LEU A 32 11.00 -5.66 7.97
N ASP A 33 9.91 -5.59 8.73
CA ASP A 33 9.62 -4.47 9.61
C ASP A 33 10.76 -4.24 10.62
N LYS A 34 11.34 -5.33 11.15
CA LYS A 34 12.49 -5.24 12.04
C LYS A 34 13.72 -4.65 11.36
N ALA A 35 14.01 -5.08 10.13
CA ALA A 35 15.12 -4.54 9.36
C ALA A 35 14.96 -3.04 9.11
N ARG A 36 13.73 -2.56 8.86
CA ARG A 36 13.42 -1.13 8.74
C ARG A 36 13.69 -0.38 10.05
N GLU A 37 13.16 -0.85 11.17
CA GLU A 37 13.38 -0.23 12.49
C GLU A 37 14.86 -0.10 12.82
N GLU A 38 15.65 -1.11 12.46
CA GLU A 38 17.10 -1.09 12.67
C GLU A 38 17.80 -0.07 11.77
N LEU A 39 17.31 0.21 10.57
CA LEU A 39 17.81 1.32 9.75
C LEU A 39 17.46 2.67 10.36
N GLU A 40 16.22 2.85 10.81
CA GLU A 40 15.75 4.07 11.49
C GLU A 40 16.58 4.35 12.76
N ALA A 41 16.93 3.28 13.50
CA ALA A 41 17.80 3.36 14.67
C ALA A 41 19.31 3.48 14.34
N SER A 42 19.69 3.71 13.08
CA SER A 42 21.08 3.80 12.61
C SER A 42 21.94 2.56 12.94
N LYS A 43 21.35 1.37 12.82
CA LYS A 43 21.95 0.05 13.08
C LYS A 43 22.02 -0.81 11.79
N PRO A 44 22.75 -0.37 10.74
CA PRO A 44 22.75 -1.04 9.44
C PRO A 44 23.27 -2.48 9.49
N LYS A 45 24.17 -2.81 10.43
CA LYS A 45 24.67 -4.18 10.61
C LYS A 45 23.55 -5.16 10.99
N PHE A 46 22.72 -4.76 11.95
CA PHE A 46 21.61 -5.58 12.41
C PHE A 46 20.53 -5.64 11.33
N SER A 47 20.25 -4.50 10.68
CA SER A 47 19.27 -4.44 9.59
C SER A 47 19.55 -5.43 8.47
N VAL A 48 20.82 -5.59 8.05
CA VAL A 48 21.19 -6.58 7.02
C VAL A 48 20.88 -8.01 7.47
N VAL A 49 21.07 -8.34 8.75
CA VAL A 49 20.78 -9.68 9.29
C VAL A 49 19.27 -9.93 9.29
N SER A 50 18.49 -8.97 9.82
CA SER A 50 17.03 -9.04 9.84
C SER A 50 16.45 -9.11 8.42
N PHE A 51 16.95 -8.28 7.51
CA PHE A 51 16.49 -8.24 6.12
C PHE A 51 16.81 -9.53 5.37
N TRP A 52 18.02 -10.07 5.53
CA TRP A 52 18.35 -11.35 4.92
C TRP A 52 17.49 -12.49 5.48
N THR A 53 17.20 -12.47 6.79
CA THR A 53 16.30 -13.45 7.41
C THR A 53 14.90 -13.37 6.78
N ALA A 54 14.39 -12.16 6.55
CA ALA A 54 13.14 -11.97 5.84
C ALA A 54 13.15 -12.52 4.40
N VAL A 55 14.20 -12.22 3.63
CA VAL A 55 14.38 -12.79 2.27
C VAL A 55 14.38 -14.32 2.31
N GLU A 56 15.12 -14.93 3.23
CA GLU A 56 15.16 -16.40 3.37
C GLU A 56 13.80 -17.01 3.73
N ILE A 57 12.97 -16.32 4.50
CA ILE A 57 11.63 -16.78 4.87
C ILE A 57 10.67 -16.59 3.70
N LEU A 58 10.64 -15.41 3.09
CA LEU A 58 9.67 -15.04 2.07
C LEU A 58 9.89 -15.79 0.75
N LEU A 59 11.14 -16.10 0.39
CA LEU A 59 11.42 -16.95 -0.79
C LEU A 59 10.90 -18.40 -0.63
N LYS A 60 10.63 -18.85 0.60
CA LYS A 60 10.09 -20.18 0.89
C LYS A 60 8.56 -20.22 0.89
N VAL A 61 7.89 -19.08 0.91
CA VAL A 61 6.42 -18.98 0.86
C VAL A 61 5.83 -19.70 -0.36
N PRO A 62 6.28 -19.45 -1.61
CA PRO A 62 5.73 -20.17 -2.77
C PRO A 62 5.99 -21.69 -2.70
N LEU A 63 7.12 -22.12 -2.12
CA LEU A 63 7.42 -23.54 -1.91
C LEU A 63 6.46 -24.17 -0.90
N ALA A 64 6.24 -23.53 0.25
CA ALA A 64 5.31 -24.01 1.28
C ALA A 64 3.86 -24.01 0.79
N HIS A 65 3.48 -23.01 -0.02
CA HIS A 65 2.17 -22.92 -0.65
C HIS A 65 1.91 -24.06 -1.64
N GLU A 66 2.94 -24.47 -2.41
CA GLU A 66 2.83 -25.64 -3.27
C GLU A 66 2.77 -26.93 -2.45
N HIS A 67 3.75 -27.15 -1.57
CA HIS A 67 3.73 -28.25 -0.61
C HIS A 67 4.74 -28.04 0.53
N TRP A 68 4.30 -28.20 1.78
CA TRP A 68 5.12 -27.99 2.99
C TRP A 68 6.49 -28.71 2.97
N SER A 69 6.60 -29.90 2.37
CA SER A 69 7.88 -30.63 2.32
C SER A 69 8.94 -29.93 1.47
N LEU A 70 8.54 -29.02 0.56
CA LEU A 70 9.45 -28.25 -0.29
C LEU A 70 10.23 -27.18 0.47
N VAL A 71 9.93 -26.93 1.75
CA VAL A 71 10.79 -26.09 2.59
C VAL A 71 11.72 -26.91 3.50
N CYS A 72 11.57 -28.24 3.49
CA CYS A 72 12.37 -29.13 4.32
C CYS A 72 13.57 -29.71 3.55
N SER A 73 14.72 -29.80 4.21
CA SER A 73 15.95 -30.37 3.66
C SER A 73 15.80 -31.88 3.43
N PRO A 74 16.21 -32.43 2.28
CA PRO A 74 15.98 -33.84 1.94
C PRO A 74 16.91 -34.79 2.71
N LYS A 75 17.85 -34.27 3.51
CA LYS A 75 18.88 -35.04 4.21
C LYS A 75 18.34 -35.96 5.31
N LYS A 76 17.09 -35.78 5.72
CA LYS A 76 16.40 -36.66 6.68
C LYS A 76 14.97 -36.92 6.21
N PRO A 77 14.41 -38.12 6.45
CA PRO A 77 12.99 -38.36 6.23
C PRO A 77 12.17 -37.43 7.14
N ILE A 78 11.38 -36.54 6.54
CA ILE A 78 10.61 -35.54 7.29
C ILE A 78 9.21 -36.08 7.59
N LYS A 79 8.77 -35.90 8.83
CA LYS A 79 7.39 -36.18 9.26
C LYS A 79 6.61 -34.86 9.34
N LYS A 80 5.36 -34.86 8.88
CA LYS A 80 4.48 -33.67 8.93
C LYS A 80 4.37 -33.06 10.35
N GLN A 81 4.35 -33.90 11.39
CA GLN A 81 4.33 -33.44 12.79
C GLN A 81 5.58 -32.63 13.17
N ALA A 82 6.77 -33.02 12.70
CA ALA A 82 8.01 -32.31 12.97
C ALA A 82 8.05 -30.95 12.26
N TYR A 83 7.50 -30.88 11.03
CA TYR A 83 7.29 -29.63 10.31
C TYR A 83 6.36 -28.68 11.09
N LEU A 84 5.20 -29.15 11.53
CA LEU A 84 4.24 -28.34 12.30
C LEU A 84 4.81 -27.86 13.64
N ALA A 85 5.73 -28.62 14.24
CA ALA A 85 6.43 -28.23 15.47
C ALA A 85 7.63 -27.30 15.24
N GLY A 86 8.00 -27.01 13.98
CA GLY A 86 9.23 -26.27 13.63
C GLY A 86 10.52 -27.06 13.86
N ASP A 87 10.45 -28.34 14.22
CA ASP A 87 11.60 -29.21 14.46
C ASP A 87 12.05 -29.89 13.14
N PHE A 88 12.52 -29.07 12.21
CA PHE A 88 13.06 -29.57 10.95
C PHE A 88 14.22 -28.71 10.45
N GLN A 89 15.09 -29.32 9.65
CA GLN A 89 16.09 -28.57 8.91
C GLN A 89 15.44 -27.96 7.68
N SER A 90 15.36 -26.64 7.62
CA SER A 90 14.91 -25.91 6.44
C SER A 90 15.92 -26.02 5.29
N VAL A 91 15.44 -25.88 4.05
CA VAL A 91 16.29 -25.70 2.88
C VAL A 91 17.14 -24.44 2.95
N THR A 92 18.33 -24.49 2.34
CA THR A 92 19.21 -23.33 2.16
C THR A 92 18.71 -22.38 1.07
N TYR A 93 19.33 -21.21 0.93
CA TYR A 93 19.05 -20.29 -0.17
C TYR A 93 19.26 -20.95 -1.54
N GLU A 94 20.39 -21.64 -1.73
CA GLU A 94 20.70 -22.32 -2.98
C GLU A 94 19.67 -23.41 -3.30
N GLU A 95 19.31 -24.25 -2.32
CA GLU A 95 18.26 -25.27 -2.46
C GLU A 95 16.88 -24.63 -2.75
N THR A 96 16.60 -23.46 -2.16
CA THR A 96 15.36 -22.70 -2.43
C THR A 96 15.30 -22.24 -3.88
N ARG A 97 16.39 -21.66 -4.41
CA ARG A 97 16.44 -21.23 -5.82
C ARG A 97 16.29 -22.39 -6.80
N GLU A 98 16.94 -23.51 -6.52
CA GLU A 98 16.83 -24.73 -7.33
C GLU A 98 15.38 -25.22 -7.34
N ARG A 99 14.70 -25.26 -6.18
CA ARG A 99 13.28 -25.65 -6.12
C ARG A 99 12.35 -24.66 -6.82
N LEU A 100 12.58 -23.35 -6.68
CA LEU A 100 11.82 -22.32 -7.41
C LEU A 100 11.93 -22.54 -8.93
N LYS A 101 13.14 -22.84 -9.42
CA LYS A 101 13.39 -23.09 -10.84
C LYS A 101 12.86 -24.44 -11.33
N ASP A 102 13.22 -25.52 -10.65
CA ASP A 102 13.07 -26.88 -11.18
C ASP A 102 11.74 -27.53 -10.76
N VAL A 103 11.10 -27.06 -9.67
CA VAL A 103 9.80 -27.58 -9.19
C VAL A 103 8.66 -26.63 -9.53
N LEU A 104 8.82 -25.32 -9.25
CA LEU A 104 7.77 -24.34 -9.52
C LEU A 104 7.86 -23.68 -10.91
N GLU A 105 8.91 -23.98 -11.68
CA GLU A 105 9.18 -23.38 -13.00
C GLU A 105 9.20 -21.84 -12.99
N ARG A 106 9.56 -21.26 -11.85
CA ARG A 106 9.61 -19.81 -11.59
C ARG A 106 10.99 -19.42 -11.04
N PRO A 107 12.05 -19.49 -11.87
CA PRO A 107 13.38 -19.10 -11.44
C PRO A 107 13.44 -17.61 -11.08
N LEU A 108 14.29 -17.27 -10.10
CA LEU A 108 14.66 -15.87 -9.87
C LEU A 108 15.43 -15.35 -11.10
N ASP A 109 15.10 -14.14 -11.53
CA ASP A 109 15.88 -13.46 -12.56
C ASP A 109 17.31 -13.16 -12.05
N ARG A 110 18.25 -12.97 -13.00
CA ARG A 110 19.67 -12.80 -12.67
C ARG A 110 19.95 -11.55 -11.84
N GLU A 111 19.20 -10.48 -12.02
CA GLU A 111 19.40 -9.23 -11.30
C GLU A 111 18.96 -9.39 -9.85
N THR A 112 17.80 -10.01 -9.64
CA THR A 112 17.24 -10.31 -8.32
C THR A 112 18.14 -11.28 -7.54
N ASP A 113 18.58 -12.38 -8.17
CA ASP A 113 19.50 -13.33 -7.53
C ASP A 113 20.82 -12.66 -7.13
N SER A 114 21.36 -11.81 -8.00
CA SER A 114 22.59 -11.05 -7.72
C SER A 114 22.41 -10.06 -6.56
N ALA A 115 21.27 -9.39 -6.46
CA ALA A 115 20.95 -8.49 -5.35
C ALA A 115 20.87 -9.24 -4.02
N PHE A 116 20.18 -10.38 -3.99
CA PHE A 116 20.07 -11.22 -2.81
C PHE A 116 21.42 -11.83 -2.39
N ASP A 117 22.22 -12.31 -3.33
CA ASP A 117 23.53 -12.90 -3.04
C ASP A 117 24.50 -11.88 -2.40
N LYS A 118 24.46 -10.61 -2.82
CA LYS A 118 25.24 -9.53 -2.20
C LYS A 118 24.85 -9.33 -0.73
N VAL A 119 23.56 -9.23 -0.44
CA VAL A 119 23.05 -9.09 0.94
C VAL A 119 23.41 -10.31 1.78
N ARG A 120 23.27 -11.52 1.24
CA ARG A 120 23.68 -12.77 1.90
C ARG A 120 25.15 -12.76 2.30
N LYS A 121 26.03 -12.32 1.39
CA LYS A 121 27.46 -12.17 1.65
C LYS A 121 27.74 -11.15 2.76
N HIS A 122 27.03 -10.02 2.77
CA HIS A 122 27.12 -9.05 3.87
C HIS A 122 26.65 -9.63 5.20
N ARG A 123 25.50 -10.31 5.23
CA ARG A 123 25.02 -11.01 6.42
C ARG A 123 26.07 -11.97 6.95
N ASN A 124 26.65 -12.81 6.09
CA ASN A 124 27.66 -13.77 6.48
C ASN A 124 28.91 -13.10 7.06
N ARG A 125 29.36 -12.00 6.43
CA ARG A 125 30.47 -11.20 6.94
C ARG A 125 30.15 -10.58 8.30
N VAL A 126 28.95 -10.05 8.50
CA VAL A 126 28.53 -9.42 9.76
C VAL A 126 28.39 -10.43 10.90
N VAL A 127 27.80 -11.59 10.62
CA VAL A 127 27.51 -12.62 11.65
C VAL A 127 28.74 -13.46 11.99
N HIS A 128 29.55 -13.83 10.99
CA HIS A 128 30.64 -14.81 11.17
C HIS A 128 32.04 -14.21 11.12
N PHE A 129 32.21 -12.95 10.70
CA PHE A 129 33.52 -12.31 10.63
C PHE A 129 33.58 -11.10 11.56
N TYR A 130 34.54 -11.11 12.49
CA TYR A 130 34.86 -9.92 13.28
C TYR A 130 35.53 -8.89 12.36
N HIS A 131 34.77 -7.87 11.95
CA HIS A 131 35.31 -6.74 11.23
C HIS A 131 35.44 -5.53 12.16
N PRO A 132 36.59 -4.82 12.22
CA PRO A 132 36.61 -3.46 12.75
C PRO A 132 35.54 -2.66 12.01
N THR A 133 34.86 -1.77 12.74
CA THR A 133 33.73 -0.95 12.30
C THR A 133 33.79 -0.65 10.80
N PHE A 134 32.77 -1.05 10.04
CA PHE A 134 32.69 -0.76 8.61
C PHE A 134 33.01 0.70 8.37
N THR A 135 33.86 0.97 7.38
CA THR A 135 34.08 2.35 6.92
C THR A 135 32.75 2.93 6.44
N GLU A 136 32.60 4.26 6.47
CA GLU A 136 31.38 4.90 5.96
C GLU A 136 31.09 4.55 4.49
N ALA A 137 32.13 4.30 3.69
CA ALA A 137 31.98 3.88 2.29
C ALA A 137 31.38 2.47 2.20
N GLU A 138 31.85 1.53 3.02
CA GLU A 138 31.28 0.18 3.08
C GLU A 138 29.85 0.19 3.62
N GLN A 139 29.56 0.99 4.65
CA GLN A 139 28.19 1.14 5.15
C GLN A 139 27.25 1.67 4.06
N ARG A 140 27.69 2.69 3.30
CA ARG A 140 26.93 3.21 2.15
C ARG A 140 26.69 2.14 1.08
N GLN A 141 27.70 1.32 0.77
CA GLN A 141 27.55 0.24 -0.20
C GLN A 141 26.59 -0.84 0.28
N ILE A 142 26.65 -1.22 1.56
CA ILE A 142 25.73 -2.19 2.17
C ILE A 142 24.29 -1.69 2.08
N LEU A 143 24.04 -0.41 2.44
CA LEU A 143 22.71 0.20 2.33
C LEU A 143 22.20 0.20 0.88
N LYS A 144 23.09 0.43 -0.09
CA LYS A 144 22.79 0.33 -1.53
C LYS A 144 22.27 -1.03 -1.92
N GLU A 145 23.07 -2.05 -1.63
CA GLU A 145 22.76 -3.41 -2.06
C GLU A 145 21.55 -3.97 -1.31
N GLN A 146 21.35 -3.56 -0.05
CA GLN A 146 20.15 -3.87 0.69
C GLN A 146 18.91 -3.20 0.08
N ALA A 147 19.00 -1.93 -0.34
CA ALA A 147 17.90 -1.24 -1.00
C ALA A 147 17.52 -1.89 -2.34
N ASP A 148 18.52 -2.19 -3.18
CA ASP A 148 18.31 -2.88 -4.45
C ASP A 148 17.60 -4.23 -4.23
N ALA A 149 18.05 -5.01 -3.24
CA ALA A 149 17.42 -6.27 -2.87
C ALA A 149 16.00 -6.09 -2.29
N TRP A 150 15.74 -5.03 -1.52
CA TRP A 150 14.43 -4.74 -0.98
C TRP A 150 13.41 -4.48 -2.09
N PHE A 151 13.77 -3.64 -3.06
CA PHE A 151 12.92 -3.37 -4.21
C PHE A 151 12.69 -4.62 -5.08
N ALA A 152 13.72 -5.44 -5.26
CA ALA A 152 13.59 -6.72 -5.96
C ALA A 152 12.63 -7.68 -5.24
N LEU A 153 12.73 -7.78 -3.91
CA LEU A 153 11.80 -8.57 -3.10
C LEU A 153 10.37 -8.04 -3.22
N ASN A 154 10.16 -6.73 -3.02
CA ASN A 154 8.83 -6.13 -3.14
C ASN A 154 8.19 -6.38 -4.51
N ARG A 155 8.98 -6.29 -5.59
CA ARG A 155 8.53 -6.63 -6.96
C ARG A 155 8.10 -8.09 -7.06
N LEU A 156 8.93 -9.04 -6.59
CA LEU A 156 8.57 -10.47 -6.59
C LEU A 156 7.26 -10.72 -5.85
N LEU A 157 7.10 -10.15 -4.65
CA LEU A 157 5.93 -10.41 -3.81
C LEU A 157 4.64 -9.81 -4.38
N ARG A 158 4.71 -8.56 -4.87
CA ARG A 158 3.54 -7.81 -5.33
C ARG A 158 3.12 -8.15 -6.76
N ASP A 159 4.08 -8.45 -7.62
CA ASP A 159 3.83 -8.62 -9.05
C ASP A 159 3.77 -10.11 -9.40
N GLU A 160 4.83 -10.87 -9.14
CA GLU A 160 4.93 -12.28 -9.54
C GLU A 160 4.14 -13.23 -8.64
N TRP A 161 4.08 -12.94 -7.33
CA TRP A 161 3.42 -13.79 -6.33
C TRP A 161 2.14 -13.18 -5.77
N LYS A 162 1.54 -12.24 -6.51
CA LYS A 162 0.30 -11.54 -6.15
C LYS A 162 -0.83 -12.46 -5.68
N VAL A 163 -0.95 -13.63 -6.33
CA VAL A 163 -1.99 -14.65 -6.03
C VAL A 163 -1.83 -15.20 -4.60
N ILE A 164 -0.61 -15.29 -4.08
CA ILE A 164 -0.33 -15.81 -2.74
C ILE A 164 -0.45 -14.69 -1.69
N PHE A 165 0.08 -13.50 -1.95
CA PHE A 165 0.11 -12.44 -0.94
C PHE A 165 -1.24 -11.71 -0.79
N GLY A 166 -2.09 -11.70 -1.82
CA GLY A 166 -3.44 -11.14 -1.74
C GLY A 166 -3.46 -9.65 -1.37
N VAL A 167 -4.66 -9.08 -1.21
CA VAL A 167 -4.83 -7.63 -0.99
C VAL A 167 -4.23 -7.18 0.35
N LYS A 168 -4.47 -7.94 1.43
CA LYS A 168 -4.03 -7.60 2.79
C LYS A 168 -2.51 -7.51 2.95
N HIS A 169 -1.75 -8.49 2.44
CA HIS A 169 -0.28 -8.45 2.56
C HIS A 169 0.34 -7.47 1.56
N ASN A 170 -0.27 -7.28 0.38
CA ASN A 170 0.17 -6.25 -0.57
C ASN A 170 0.10 -4.85 0.04
N TRP A 171 -0.95 -4.55 0.81
CA TRP A 171 -1.05 -3.29 1.54
C TRP A 171 0.09 -3.14 2.57
N LYS A 172 0.34 -4.17 3.39
CA LYS A 172 1.47 -4.15 4.36
C LYS A 172 2.82 -3.92 3.67
N LEU A 173 3.08 -4.58 2.54
CA LEU A 173 4.32 -4.44 1.78
C LEU A 173 4.48 -3.02 1.19
N ALA A 174 3.42 -2.49 0.58
CA ALA A 174 3.42 -1.13 0.04
C ALA A 174 3.58 -0.07 1.14
N PHE A 175 2.93 -0.26 2.29
CA PHE A 175 3.07 0.61 3.45
C PHE A 175 4.47 0.56 4.04
N GLY A 176 5.05 -0.64 4.20
CA GLY A 176 6.41 -0.83 4.68
C GLY A 176 7.46 -0.19 3.78
N GLU A 177 7.33 -0.36 2.46
CA GLU A 177 8.16 0.31 1.46
C GLU A 177 8.05 1.83 1.53
N THR A 178 6.83 2.34 1.60
CA THR A 178 6.57 3.79 1.71
C THR A 178 7.25 4.38 2.94
N ARG A 179 7.12 3.72 4.11
CA ARG A 179 7.78 4.14 5.35
C ARG A 179 9.30 4.14 5.23
N LEU A 180 9.87 3.08 4.65
CA LEU A 180 11.31 2.95 4.45
C LEU A 180 11.85 4.06 3.55
N ILE A 181 11.16 4.37 2.45
CA ILE A 181 11.55 5.43 1.52
C ILE A 181 11.48 6.81 2.20
N ARG A 182 10.40 7.10 2.94
CA ARG A 182 10.23 8.39 3.63
C ARG A 182 11.24 8.57 4.77
N GLY A 183 11.51 7.51 5.53
CA GLY A 183 12.43 7.55 6.67
C GLY A 183 13.91 7.48 6.30
N ASN A 184 14.26 7.17 5.04
CA ASN A 184 15.64 6.94 4.64
C ASN A 184 15.99 7.57 3.28
N LYS A 185 16.74 8.68 3.34
CA LYS A 185 17.21 9.42 2.16
C LYS A 185 17.91 8.51 1.13
N PHE A 186 18.68 7.54 1.60
CA PHE A 186 19.40 6.63 0.72
C PHE A 186 18.45 5.76 -0.11
N TYR A 187 17.40 5.22 0.52
CA TYR A 187 16.37 4.44 -0.18
C TYR A 187 15.55 5.30 -1.13
N ALA A 188 15.22 6.53 -0.75
CA ALA A 188 14.57 7.50 -1.62
C ALA A 188 15.39 7.79 -2.89
N GLU A 189 16.72 7.96 -2.76
CA GLU A 189 17.62 8.19 -3.89
C GLU A 189 17.72 6.96 -4.82
N VAL A 190 17.74 5.74 -4.25
CA VAL A 190 17.74 4.51 -5.05
C VAL A 190 16.44 4.39 -5.84
N ARG A 191 15.29 4.57 -5.19
CA ARG A 191 13.99 4.52 -5.86
C ARG A 191 13.84 5.63 -6.90
N PHE A 192 14.33 6.84 -6.62
CA PHE A 192 14.36 7.94 -7.59
C PHE A 192 15.10 7.57 -8.87
N LYS A 193 16.26 6.90 -8.77
CA LYS A 193 17.00 6.43 -9.96
C LYS A 193 16.20 5.42 -10.79
N GLN A 194 15.41 4.56 -10.15
CA GLN A 194 14.57 3.58 -10.84
C GLN A 194 13.41 4.23 -11.60
N VAL A 195 12.78 5.27 -11.04
CA VAL A 195 11.64 5.96 -11.67
C VAL A 195 12.05 7.11 -12.59
N LYS A 196 13.34 7.46 -12.63
CA LYS A 196 13.86 8.54 -13.47
C LYS A 196 13.46 8.43 -14.95
N PRO A 197 13.51 7.25 -15.61
CA PRO A 197 13.08 7.14 -17.00
C PRO A 197 11.59 7.45 -17.21
N GLU A 198 10.74 7.07 -16.26
CA GLU A 198 9.30 7.42 -16.30
C GLU A 198 9.10 8.92 -16.14
N LEU A 199 9.84 9.55 -15.21
CA LEU A 199 9.80 11.00 -15.01
C LEU A 199 10.27 11.77 -16.25
N GLU A 200 11.31 11.30 -16.93
CA GLU A 200 11.78 11.90 -18.19
C GLU A 200 10.68 11.85 -19.27
N GLN A 201 9.98 10.72 -19.42
CA GLN A 201 8.84 10.61 -20.35
C GLN A 201 7.66 11.53 -20.00
N LEU A 202 7.40 11.76 -18.71
CA LEU A 202 6.35 12.68 -18.28
C LEU A 202 6.75 14.14 -18.54
N SER A 203 8.03 14.47 -18.32
CA SER A 203 8.59 15.78 -18.64
C SER A 203 8.49 16.09 -20.13
N GLU A 204 8.73 15.10 -21.01
CA GLU A 204 8.56 15.26 -22.47
C GLU A 204 7.12 15.58 -22.87
N LYS A 205 6.14 15.16 -22.05
CA LYS A 205 4.71 15.47 -22.23
C LYS A 205 4.29 16.82 -21.62
N ASN A 206 5.25 17.67 -21.23
CA ASN A 206 5.04 18.95 -20.54
C ASN A 206 4.31 18.83 -19.18
N ILE A 207 4.36 17.66 -18.54
CA ILE A 207 3.82 17.49 -17.19
C ILE A 207 4.85 18.04 -16.20
N GLN A 208 4.42 18.95 -15.32
CA GLN A 208 5.27 19.56 -14.31
C GLN A 208 5.69 18.52 -13.26
N ILE A 209 6.99 18.49 -12.96
CA ILE A 209 7.57 17.64 -11.93
C ILE A 209 8.11 18.54 -10.82
N GLY A 210 7.77 18.26 -9.57
CA GLY A 210 8.19 19.05 -8.41
C GLY A 210 8.93 18.24 -7.35
N ASN A 211 9.20 18.90 -6.22
CA ASN A 211 9.83 18.28 -5.05
C ASN A 211 8.79 17.70 -4.09
N CYS A 212 9.07 16.50 -3.58
CA CYS A 212 8.26 15.85 -2.56
C CYS A 212 8.67 16.33 -1.15
N ASN A 213 7.70 16.74 -0.33
CA ASN A 213 7.96 17.14 1.06
C ASN A 213 8.26 15.96 1.99
N GLU A 214 7.85 14.74 1.61
CA GLU A 214 8.00 13.53 2.44
C GLU A 214 9.35 12.83 2.23
N CYS A 215 9.78 12.63 0.98
CA CYS A 215 11.03 11.93 0.67
C CYS A 215 12.13 12.83 0.09
N HIS A 216 11.83 14.11 -0.10
CA HIS A 216 12.75 15.14 -0.62
C HIS A 216 13.32 14.86 -2.02
N GLN A 217 12.68 13.99 -2.81
CA GLN A 217 13.04 13.73 -4.21
C GLN A 217 12.22 14.59 -5.17
N HIS A 218 12.84 14.97 -6.29
CA HIS A 218 12.21 15.74 -7.37
C HIS A 218 11.35 14.82 -8.28
N ALA A 219 10.23 14.35 -7.73
CA ALA A 219 9.42 13.30 -8.33
C ALA A 219 7.92 13.43 -8.08
N THR A 220 7.42 14.62 -7.70
CA THR A 220 5.97 14.84 -7.61
C THR A 220 5.39 15.16 -8.97
N VAL A 221 4.21 14.63 -9.26
CA VAL A 221 3.49 14.83 -10.50
C VAL A 221 2.06 15.22 -10.15
N THR A 222 1.58 16.34 -10.68
CA THR A 222 0.22 16.85 -10.46
C THR A 222 -0.66 16.52 -11.65
N GLY A 223 -1.82 15.93 -11.39
CA GLY A 223 -2.87 15.71 -12.37
C GLY A 223 -4.20 16.27 -11.87
N THR A 224 -5.13 16.52 -12.79
CA THR A 224 -6.50 16.94 -12.45
C THR A 224 -7.42 15.72 -12.53
N GLU A 225 -8.16 15.46 -11.45
CA GLU A 225 -9.19 14.41 -11.42
C GLU A 225 -10.44 14.90 -12.17
N THR A 226 -11.08 14.01 -12.91
CA THR A 226 -12.33 14.33 -13.62
C THR A 226 -13.49 14.15 -12.66
N THR A 227 -14.06 15.26 -12.20
CA THR A 227 -15.17 15.27 -11.22
C THR A 227 -16.51 15.69 -11.82
N GLY A 228 -16.53 16.16 -13.07
CA GLY A 228 -17.70 16.81 -13.68
C GLY A 228 -17.90 18.27 -13.25
N ASN A 229 -17.08 18.77 -12.33
CA ASN A 229 -17.17 20.15 -11.84
C ASN A 229 -16.27 21.08 -12.67
N GLU A 230 -16.87 21.95 -13.48
CA GLU A 230 -16.13 22.87 -14.35
C GLU A 230 -15.52 24.06 -13.59
N ASN A 231 -16.10 24.43 -12.45
CA ASN A 231 -15.70 25.61 -11.67
C ASN A 231 -14.67 25.29 -10.60
N ARG A 232 -14.63 24.04 -10.12
CA ARG A 232 -13.77 23.60 -9.02
C ARG A 232 -12.97 22.37 -9.43
N LYS A 233 -11.70 22.60 -9.76
CA LYS A 233 -10.80 21.54 -10.21
C LYS A 233 -10.16 20.85 -9.02
N LEU A 234 -10.33 19.54 -8.93
CA LEU A 234 -9.62 18.69 -7.98
C LEU A 234 -8.27 18.29 -8.57
N GLU A 235 -7.19 18.79 -7.98
CA GLU A 235 -5.82 18.45 -8.35
C GLU A 235 -5.23 17.47 -7.34
N VAL A 236 -4.56 16.45 -7.87
CA VAL A 236 -3.90 15.41 -7.07
C VAL A 236 -2.43 15.37 -7.44
N THR A 237 -1.59 15.69 -6.45
CA THR A 237 -0.14 15.64 -6.58
C THR A 237 0.38 14.35 -5.97
N ARG A 238 1.01 13.49 -6.77
CA ARG A 238 1.55 12.20 -6.32
C ARG A 238 3.05 12.12 -6.49
N CYS A 239 3.78 11.63 -5.48
CA CYS A 239 5.20 11.33 -5.60
C CYS A 239 5.41 9.96 -6.26
N LYS A 240 6.16 9.91 -7.36
CA LYS A 240 6.54 8.66 -8.04
C LYS A 240 7.57 7.84 -7.26
N VAL A 241 8.19 8.41 -6.23
CA VAL A 241 9.15 7.71 -5.36
C VAL A 241 8.47 7.11 -4.13
N CYS A 242 7.85 7.94 -3.28
CA CYS A 242 7.31 7.50 -1.99
C CYS A 242 5.80 7.36 -1.94
N THR A 243 5.14 7.48 -3.10
CA THR A 243 3.68 7.35 -3.29
C THR A 243 2.81 8.30 -2.46
N SER A 244 3.41 9.27 -1.75
CA SER A 244 2.68 10.32 -1.06
C SER A 244 1.76 11.04 -2.03
N ALA A 245 0.55 11.32 -1.59
CA ALA A 245 -0.44 12.07 -2.34
C ALA A 245 -0.88 13.27 -1.50
N VAL A 246 -1.05 14.40 -2.14
CA VAL A 246 -1.68 15.59 -1.57
C VAL A 246 -2.73 16.04 -2.57
N ARG A 247 -3.93 16.36 -2.07
CA ARG A 247 -5.04 16.85 -2.88
C ARG A 247 -5.35 18.30 -2.56
N GLN A 248 -5.76 19.03 -3.58
CA GLN A 248 -6.19 20.41 -3.44
C GLN A 248 -7.31 20.74 -4.42
N ILE A 249 -8.15 21.68 -4.06
CA ILE A 249 -9.21 22.19 -4.92
C ILE A 249 -8.93 23.65 -5.22
N THR A 250 -8.92 23.98 -6.50
CA THR A 250 -8.93 25.38 -6.94
C THR A 250 -10.38 25.87 -6.93
N LEU A 251 -10.65 26.93 -6.18
CA LEU A 251 -11.98 27.55 -6.06
C LEU A 251 -11.87 29.07 -6.12
N VAL A 252 -12.99 29.76 -6.33
CA VAL A 252 -13.07 31.22 -6.26
C VAL A 252 -13.66 31.63 -4.92
N CYS A 253 -13.03 32.58 -4.23
CA CYS A 253 -13.58 33.10 -2.96
C CYS A 253 -14.98 33.68 -3.19
N PRO A 254 -16.01 33.29 -2.41
CA PRO A 254 -17.36 33.81 -2.57
C PRO A 254 -17.52 35.31 -2.30
N ASP A 255 -16.60 35.93 -1.56
CA ASP A 255 -16.69 37.33 -1.16
C ASP A 255 -15.85 38.26 -2.06
N CYS A 256 -14.55 37.97 -2.23
CA CYS A 256 -13.65 38.83 -3.00
C CYS A 256 -13.45 38.37 -4.47
N GLU A 257 -14.04 37.25 -4.87
CA GLU A 257 -13.95 36.67 -6.23
C GLU A 257 -12.53 36.34 -6.71
N ILE A 258 -11.54 36.28 -5.81
CA ILE A 258 -10.16 35.91 -6.14
C ILE A 258 -10.01 34.38 -6.09
N PRO A 259 -9.36 33.74 -7.09
CA PRO A 259 -9.05 32.31 -7.06
C PRO A 259 -8.12 31.93 -5.89
N GLN A 260 -8.43 30.83 -5.22
CA GLN A 260 -7.73 30.30 -4.05
C GLN A 260 -7.49 28.79 -4.23
N LEU A 261 -6.43 28.31 -3.59
CA LEU A 261 -6.15 26.89 -3.46
C LEU A 261 -6.57 26.45 -2.05
N LEU A 262 -7.49 25.50 -1.99
CA LEU A 262 -7.88 24.85 -0.76
C LEU A 262 -7.18 23.49 -0.69
N PRO A 263 -6.18 23.28 0.21
CA PRO A 263 -5.58 21.96 0.41
C PRO A 263 -6.49 21.04 1.23
N GLU A 264 -6.26 19.73 1.14
CA GLU A 264 -6.87 18.73 2.04
C GLU A 264 -6.54 19.05 3.51
N GLY A 265 -7.47 18.78 4.43
CA GLY A 265 -7.35 19.13 5.85
C GLY A 265 -8.70 19.26 6.54
N ASP A 266 -8.67 19.50 7.85
CA ASP A 266 -9.84 19.64 8.71
C ASP A 266 -10.20 21.10 9.06
N SER A 267 -9.30 22.05 8.80
CA SER A 267 -9.54 23.47 9.04
C SER A 267 -10.55 24.09 8.08
N ASP A 268 -11.37 25.01 8.60
CA ASP A 268 -12.24 25.90 7.82
C ASP A 268 -11.47 26.59 6.68
N PHE A 269 -12.19 26.97 5.64
CA PHE A 269 -11.64 27.82 4.60
C PHE A 269 -11.47 29.24 5.14
N GLU A 270 -10.27 29.78 5.00
CA GLU A 270 -9.94 31.17 5.27
C GLU A 270 -9.35 31.76 3.98
N CYS A 271 -9.91 32.87 3.50
CA CYS A 271 -9.37 33.52 2.31
C CYS A 271 -8.05 34.24 2.62
N GLU A 272 -7.04 34.07 1.76
CA GLU A 272 -5.74 34.76 1.93
C GLU A 272 -5.78 36.25 1.57
N HIS A 273 -6.89 36.74 0.98
CA HIS A 273 -7.01 38.11 0.47
C HIS A 273 -8.10 38.96 1.14
N CYS A 274 -9.04 38.34 1.86
CA CYS A 274 -10.08 39.04 2.62
C CYS A 274 -10.42 38.27 3.89
N ASP A 275 -11.25 38.86 4.76
CA ASP A 275 -11.61 38.26 6.06
C ASP A 275 -12.72 37.20 5.96
N TYR A 276 -13.01 36.69 4.75
CA TYR A 276 -14.03 35.67 4.55
C TYR A 276 -13.55 34.31 5.06
N THR A 277 -14.38 33.70 5.91
CA THR A 277 -14.19 32.33 6.38
C THR A 277 -15.45 31.49 6.18
N SER A 278 -15.29 30.19 5.97
CA SER A 278 -16.42 29.29 5.75
C SER A 278 -16.09 27.86 6.15
N ASP A 279 -17.07 27.17 6.73
CA ASP A 279 -17.02 25.72 6.89
C ASP A 279 -16.84 25.06 5.52
N ARG A 280 -15.94 24.07 5.47
CA ARG A 280 -15.54 23.41 4.21
C ARG A 280 -16.70 22.69 3.56
N TYR A 281 -17.57 22.06 4.37
CA TYR A 281 -18.72 21.33 3.86
C TYR A 281 -19.68 22.28 3.15
N LYS A 282 -20.07 23.37 3.81
CA LYS A 282 -20.92 24.41 3.21
C LYS A 282 -20.31 25.05 1.97
N LEU A 283 -18.99 25.22 1.95
CA LEU A 283 -18.31 25.79 0.81
C LEU A 283 -18.35 24.86 -0.41
N LEU A 284 -18.16 23.56 -0.21
CA LEU A 284 -17.93 22.59 -1.28
C LEU A 284 -19.16 21.82 -1.71
N ASP A 285 -20.16 21.68 -0.85
CA ASP A 285 -21.39 20.95 -1.15
C ASP A 285 -22.18 21.62 -2.29
N GLU A 286 -22.63 20.80 -3.23
CA GLU A 286 -23.36 21.21 -4.43
C GLU A 286 -24.76 20.62 -4.47
N GLU A 287 -25.23 20.07 -3.34
CA GLU A 287 -26.60 19.62 -3.23
C GLU A 287 -27.57 20.82 -3.36
N LEU A 288 -28.48 20.72 -4.32
CA LEU A 288 -29.49 21.75 -4.60
C LEU A 288 -30.85 21.22 -4.15
N PHE A 289 -31.50 21.98 -3.28
CA PHE A 289 -32.86 21.68 -2.81
C PHE A 289 -33.87 22.61 -3.50
N HIS A 290 -34.94 22.04 -4.06
CA HIS A 290 -36.06 22.78 -4.63
C HIS A 290 -37.22 22.94 -3.65
N SER A 291 -37.20 22.21 -2.53
CA SER A 291 -38.17 22.33 -1.43
C SER A 291 -37.55 22.03 -0.07
N VAL A 292 -38.25 22.43 1.00
CA VAL A 292 -37.86 22.08 2.39
C VAL A 292 -38.00 20.58 2.65
N ASP A 293 -38.97 19.92 2.01
CA ASP A 293 -39.17 18.48 2.16
C ASP A 293 -38.00 17.69 1.56
N GLU A 294 -37.46 18.14 0.41
CA GLU A 294 -36.24 17.56 -0.18
C GLU A 294 -35.03 17.74 0.74
N GLN A 295 -34.89 18.92 1.36
CA GLN A 295 -33.83 19.18 2.32
C GLN A 295 -33.92 18.28 3.57
N LEU A 296 -35.14 18.03 4.08
CA LEU A 296 -35.37 17.14 5.21
C LEU A 296 -35.12 15.66 4.90
N LEU A 297 -35.20 15.28 3.62
CA LEU A 297 -34.95 13.92 3.14
C LEU A 297 -33.50 13.71 2.68
N SER A 298 -32.65 14.74 2.74
CA SER A 298 -31.23 14.57 2.39
C SER A 298 -30.60 13.52 3.31
N VAL A 299 -29.86 12.61 2.67
CA VAL A 299 -29.07 11.57 3.33
C VAL A 299 -27.60 11.99 3.50
N PHE A 300 -27.31 13.26 3.23
CA PHE A 300 -26.02 13.90 3.44
C PHE A 300 -26.01 14.72 4.73
N PRO A 301 -24.84 14.91 5.37
CA PRO A 301 -23.50 14.46 4.95
C PRO A 301 -23.29 12.94 5.09
N ALA A 302 -22.55 12.35 4.15
CA ALA A 302 -22.15 10.95 4.19
C ALA A 302 -20.78 10.75 4.86
N GLY A 303 -20.46 9.50 5.21
CA GLY A 303 -19.22 9.10 5.87
C GLY A 303 -18.09 8.75 4.90
N CYS A 304 -16.86 9.08 5.30
CA CYS A 304 -15.64 8.73 4.59
C CYS A 304 -14.81 7.74 5.42
N THR A 305 -14.73 6.49 4.99
CA THR A 305 -13.96 5.42 5.65
C THR A 305 -12.45 5.60 5.48
N ASN A 306 -12.00 6.40 4.51
CA ASN A 306 -10.57 6.68 4.35
C ASN A 306 -9.99 7.57 5.45
N CYS A 307 -10.72 8.62 5.87
CA CYS A 307 -10.30 9.48 6.98
C CYS A 307 -11.07 9.22 8.28
N MET A 308 -11.96 8.22 8.29
CA MET A 308 -12.83 7.84 9.41
C MET A 308 -13.70 9.00 9.92
N THR A 309 -14.16 9.87 9.02
CA THR A 309 -15.02 11.00 9.38
C THR A 309 -16.47 10.73 8.95
N PRO A 310 -17.42 10.59 9.90
CA PRO A 310 -18.78 10.15 9.61
C PRO A 310 -19.62 11.17 8.83
N GLU A 311 -19.31 12.46 8.95
CA GLU A 311 -20.09 13.56 8.34
C GLU A 311 -19.14 14.45 7.53
N SER A 312 -18.66 13.94 6.39
CA SER A 312 -17.62 14.65 5.62
C SER A 312 -17.78 14.57 4.11
N VAL A 313 -18.63 13.69 3.59
CA VAL A 313 -18.80 13.51 2.15
C VAL A 313 -20.02 14.29 1.68
N CYS A 314 -19.83 15.17 0.70
CA CYS A 314 -20.85 16.02 0.10
C CYS A 314 -21.09 15.67 -1.38
N LYS A 315 -22.14 16.24 -1.98
CA LYS A 315 -22.32 16.18 -3.44
C LYS A 315 -21.28 17.08 -4.11
N PHE A 316 -20.63 16.58 -5.16
CA PHE A 316 -19.61 17.35 -5.88
C PHE A 316 -19.52 16.90 -7.35
N GLY A 317 -19.89 17.79 -8.27
CA GLY A 317 -20.02 17.48 -9.70
C GLY A 317 -20.85 16.20 -9.94
N ASP A 318 -20.30 15.27 -10.72
CA ASP A 318 -20.98 14.03 -11.09
C ASP A 318 -21.01 12.97 -9.97
N GLY A 319 -20.27 13.19 -8.87
CA GLY A 319 -20.03 12.19 -7.83
C GLY A 319 -20.11 12.81 -6.44
N TYR A 320 -19.21 12.38 -5.56
CA TYR A 320 -19.18 12.75 -4.15
C TYR A 320 -17.75 13.04 -3.71
N LEU A 321 -17.57 14.01 -2.82
CA LEU A 321 -16.26 14.43 -2.36
C LEU A 321 -16.21 14.46 -0.83
N CYS A 322 -15.22 13.82 -0.23
CA CYS A 322 -14.90 14.06 1.18
C CYS A 322 -14.29 15.45 1.34
N THR A 323 -14.93 16.35 2.07
CA THR A 323 -14.49 17.75 2.28
C THR A 323 -13.21 17.87 3.09
N GLN A 324 -12.79 16.81 3.78
CA GLN A 324 -11.55 16.78 4.55
C GLN A 324 -10.37 16.23 3.72
N CYS A 325 -10.42 14.95 3.34
CA CYS A 325 -9.31 14.29 2.64
C CYS A 325 -9.37 14.39 1.12
N PHE A 326 -10.41 15.01 0.55
CA PHE A 326 -10.63 15.19 -0.89
C PHE A 326 -10.57 13.92 -1.73
N ILE A 327 -10.88 12.77 -1.14
CA ILE A 327 -11.19 11.59 -1.95
C ILE A 327 -12.52 11.83 -2.66
N TYR A 328 -12.48 11.59 -3.96
CA TYR A 328 -13.64 11.60 -4.83
C TYR A 328 -14.16 10.18 -5.00
N TYR A 329 -15.47 10.01 -4.83
CA TYR A 329 -16.19 8.75 -4.94
C TYR A 329 -17.25 8.87 -6.03
N THR A 330 -17.39 7.82 -6.83
CA THR A 330 -18.43 7.73 -7.87
C THR A 330 -19.73 7.10 -7.36
N GLU A 331 -19.64 6.37 -6.25
CA GLU A 331 -20.76 5.67 -5.63
C GLU A 331 -20.65 5.74 -4.11
N LEU A 332 -21.78 5.62 -3.44
CA LEU A 332 -21.90 5.50 -1.99
C LEU A 332 -22.90 4.37 -1.67
N HIS A 333 -22.76 3.80 -0.49
CA HIS A 333 -23.55 2.65 -0.04
C HIS A 333 -24.21 2.96 1.30
N VAL A 334 -25.41 2.41 1.50
CA VAL A 334 -26.20 2.61 2.72
C VAL A 334 -25.99 1.43 3.68
N CYS A 335 -25.67 1.72 4.93
CA CYS A 335 -25.58 0.72 5.99
C CYS A 335 -26.97 0.11 6.28
N GLY A 336 -27.09 -1.21 6.18
CA GLY A 336 -28.33 -1.92 6.46
C GLY A 336 -28.78 -1.89 7.93
N CYS A 337 -27.89 -1.48 8.86
CA CYS A 337 -28.22 -1.37 10.29
C CYS A 337 -28.60 0.06 10.70
N CYS A 338 -27.72 1.05 10.47
CA CYS A 338 -27.96 2.42 10.92
C CYS A 338 -28.52 3.35 9.82
N GLY A 339 -28.58 2.91 8.56
CA GLY A 339 -28.99 3.75 7.44
C GLY A 339 -27.97 4.81 7.01
N HIS A 340 -26.80 4.87 7.66
CA HIS A 340 -25.75 5.84 7.32
C HIS A 340 -25.16 5.56 5.94
N LEU A 341 -24.99 6.62 5.14
CA LEU A 341 -24.39 6.54 3.81
C LEU A 341 -22.86 6.67 3.92
N SER A 342 -22.09 5.82 3.24
CA SER A 342 -20.63 5.89 3.22
C SER A 342 -20.02 5.33 1.92
N ASP A 343 -18.75 5.65 1.66
CA ASP A 343 -18.01 5.15 0.49
C ASP A 343 -17.79 3.63 0.50
N SER A 344 -17.85 3.01 1.67
CA SER A 344 -17.76 1.56 1.83
C SER A 344 -18.68 1.10 2.95
N VAL A 345 -19.40 0.00 2.70
CA VAL A 345 -20.29 -0.66 3.65
C VAL A 345 -20.11 -2.18 3.52
N PRO A 346 -19.92 -2.93 4.63
CA PRO A 346 -19.83 -4.38 4.59
C PRO A 346 -21.11 -5.06 4.08
N GLU A 347 -20.97 -6.19 3.36
CA GLU A 347 -22.08 -6.94 2.76
C GLU A 347 -23.17 -7.37 3.78
N LEU A 348 -22.76 -7.70 5.02
CA LEU A 348 -23.67 -8.06 6.13
C LEU A 348 -23.86 -6.91 7.12
N SER A 349 -23.88 -5.66 6.65
CA SER A 349 -24.00 -4.47 7.50
C SER A 349 -25.28 -4.39 8.32
N HIS A 350 -26.35 -5.08 7.93
CA HIS A 350 -27.58 -5.21 8.73
C HIS A 350 -27.37 -5.99 10.05
N ILE A 351 -26.33 -6.83 10.12
CA ILE A 351 -25.91 -7.53 11.35
C ILE A 351 -24.70 -6.85 11.97
N ARG A 352 -23.63 -6.64 11.17
CA ARG A 352 -22.32 -6.20 11.67
C ARG A 352 -22.13 -4.68 11.76
N GLY A 353 -23.08 -3.90 11.24
CA GLY A 353 -22.90 -2.45 11.12
C GLY A 353 -21.95 -2.06 9.99
N CYS A 354 -21.67 -0.77 9.93
CA CYS A 354 -20.61 -0.19 9.09
C CYS A 354 -19.49 0.35 9.99
N GLU A 355 -18.47 0.99 9.40
CA GLU A 355 -17.35 1.58 10.17
C GLU A 355 -17.77 2.68 11.16
N PHE A 356 -19.03 3.13 11.12
CA PHE A 356 -19.58 4.19 11.97
C PHE A 356 -20.69 3.70 12.92
N CYS A 357 -20.96 2.40 13.00
CA CYS A 357 -21.90 1.85 13.99
C CYS A 357 -21.54 0.42 14.42
N ASP A 358 -21.93 0.05 15.64
CA ASP A 358 -21.60 -1.25 16.22
C ASP A 358 -22.47 -2.42 15.71
N GLY A 359 -23.30 -2.19 14.70
CA GLY A 359 -24.24 -3.18 14.18
C GLY A 359 -25.38 -3.53 15.12
N ASP A 360 -26.07 -4.63 14.81
CA ASP A 360 -27.18 -5.12 15.61
C ASP A 360 -26.67 -6.03 16.72
N GLN A 361 -26.58 -5.46 17.92
CA GLN A 361 -26.11 -6.10 19.15
C GLN A 361 -26.80 -7.45 19.44
N ARG A 362 -28.02 -7.68 18.94
CA ARG A 362 -28.77 -8.94 19.13
C ARG A 362 -28.07 -10.17 18.55
N TYR A 363 -27.14 -10.00 17.62
CA TYR A 363 -26.43 -11.10 16.95
C TYR A 363 -24.99 -11.30 17.47
N PHE A 364 -24.56 -10.55 18.47
CA PHE A 364 -23.21 -10.65 19.05
C PHE A 364 -23.15 -11.47 20.36
N ASP A 365 -24.30 -11.91 20.87
CA ASP A 365 -24.46 -12.63 22.15
C ASP A 365 -24.55 -14.18 22.01
N ASP A 366 -23.90 -14.79 21.01
CA ASP A 366 -23.74 -16.26 20.89
C ASP A 366 -22.26 -16.73 20.87
#